data_AF-A0A1F4EKY0-F1
#
_entry.id   AF-A0A1F4EKY0-F1
#
_cell.length_a   1.000
_cell.length_b   1.000
_cell.length_c   1.000
_cell.angle_alpha   90.00
_cell.angle_beta   90.00
_cell.angle_gamma   90.00
#
_symmetry.space_group_name_H-M   'P 1'
#
loop_
_entity.id
_entity.type
_entity.pdbx_description
1 polymer ?
#
loop_
_entity_poly.entity_id
_entity_poly.type
_entity_poly.pdbx_seq_one_letter_code
_entity_poly.pdbx_strand_id
1 'polypeptide(L)'
;MIRFFVLFLVSGGVLACNYPEEGNMPLRRAVGKVKFLPETEAWASRVHKTGAVVQYALLLDQPKRDKGRCYWPVEVRAEGKLWRRFYVSPDGKTLLK
;
A
#
# COMPACT_ATOMS: atom_id res chain seq x y z
N MET A 1 49.40 23.33 -14.68
CA MET A 1 48.03 23.87 -14.50
C MET A 1 47.07 22.70 -14.32
N ILE A 2 46.67 22.38 -13.09
CA ILE A 2 45.83 21.21 -12.77
C ILE A 2 44.37 21.69 -12.71
N ARG A 3 43.54 21.23 -13.64
CA ARG A 3 42.09 21.47 -13.66
C ARG A 3 41.42 20.53 -12.67
N PHE A 4 40.91 21.05 -11.56
CA PHE A 4 40.04 20.32 -10.65
C PHE A 4 38.66 20.17 -11.28
N PHE A 5 38.32 18.94 -11.66
CA PHE A 5 36.96 18.55 -12.03
C PHE A 5 36.19 18.25 -10.74
N VAL A 6 35.38 19.20 -10.27
CA VAL A 6 34.51 19.00 -9.11
C VAL A 6 33.25 18.29 -9.58
N LEU A 7 33.20 16.98 -9.39
CA LEU A 7 31.99 16.17 -9.55
C LEU A 7 31.07 16.43 -8.34
N PHE A 8 30.13 17.36 -8.50
CA PHE A 8 29.01 17.53 -7.57
C PHE A 8 28.08 16.31 -7.67
N LEU A 9 28.35 15.31 -6.83
CA LEU A 9 27.42 14.22 -6.53
C LEU A 9 26.25 14.79 -5.73
N VAL A 10 25.20 15.24 -6.42
CA VAL A 10 23.92 15.53 -5.78
C VAL A 10 23.28 14.19 -5.43
N SER A 11 23.53 13.73 -4.21
CA SER A 11 22.83 12.60 -3.59
C SER A 11 21.37 13.01 -3.39
N GLY A 12 20.57 12.91 -4.45
CA GLY A 12 19.13 13.06 -4.39
C GLY A 12 18.60 12.02 -3.41
N GLY A 13 18.20 12.47 -2.21
CA GLY A 13 17.64 11.61 -1.19
C GLY A 13 16.48 10.83 -1.78
N VAL A 14 16.69 9.53 -2.00
CA VAL A 14 15.59 8.59 -2.19
C VAL A 14 14.81 8.65 -0.87
N LEU A 15 13.73 9.43 -0.83
CA LEU A 15 12.84 9.55 0.34
C LEU A 15 12.20 8.20 0.62
N ALA A 16 12.92 7.29 1.28
CA ALA A 16 12.50 5.92 1.52
C ALA A 16 11.05 5.92 2.02
N CYS A 17 10.22 5.09 1.40
CA CYS A 17 8.81 5.02 1.76
C CYS A 17 8.70 4.35 3.13
N ASN A 18 8.80 5.15 4.19
CA ASN A 18 8.59 4.69 5.55
C ASN A 18 7.10 4.73 5.84
N TYR A 19 6.57 3.62 6.36
CA TYR A 19 5.18 3.60 6.81
C TYR A 19 5.07 4.58 8.00
N PRO A 20 4.05 5.46 8.04
CA PRO A 20 3.91 6.41 9.14
C PRO A 20 3.59 5.67 10.44
N GLU A 21 4.53 5.69 11.40
CA GLU A 21 4.43 4.96 12.67
C GLU A 21 3.43 5.60 13.65
N GLU A 22 3.18 6.92 13.58
CA GLU A 22 2.33 7.61 14.56
C GLU A 22 1.38 8.68 13.97
N GLY A 23 0.21 8.80 14.60
CA GLY A 23 -0.71 9.96 14.48
C GLY A 23 -1.73 9.94 13.34
N ASN A 24 -1.35 9.54 12.11
CA ASN A 24 -2.20 9.78 10.93
C ASN A 24 -2.74 8.54 10.18
N MET A 25 -2.21 7.33 10.42
CA MET A 25 -2.73 6.10 9.82
C MET A 25 -2.56 4.86 10.70
N PRO A 26 -3.59 4.52 11.51
CA PRO A 26 -3.68 3.18 12.07
C PRO A 26 -3.68 2.18 10.92
N LEU A 27 -2.91 1.09 11.01
CA LEU A 27 -2.94 -0.04 10.06
C LEU A 27 -4.38 -0.45 9.70
N ARG A 28 -5.27 -0.37 10.69
CA ARG A 28 -6.71 -0.60 10.58
C ARG A 28 -7.42 0.30 9.56
N ARG A 29 -6.99 1.56 9.38
CA ARG A 29 -7.58 2.51 8.42
C ARG A 29 -7.27 2.12 6.99
N ALA A 30 -6.03 1.71 6.70
CA ALA A 30 -5.63 1.25 5.37
C ALA A 30 -6.42 0.00 4.95
N VAL A 31 -6.48 -0.99 5.85
CA VAL A 31 -7.27 -2.21 5.64
C VAL A 31 -8.77 -1.90 5.54
N GLY A 32 -9.29 -1.05 6.42
CA GLY A 32 -10.70 -0.64 6.42
C GLY A 32 -11.14 -0.01 5.10
N LYS A 33 -10.29 0.84 4.50
CA LYS A 33 -10.59 1.45 3.20
C LYS A 33 -10.81 0.43 2.09
N VAL A 34 -10.06 -0.66 2.09
CA VAL A 34 -10.23 -1.74 1.12
C VAL A 34 -11.39 -2.65 1.48
N LYS A 35 -11.54 -2.99 2.75
CA LYS A 35 -12.62 -3.84 3.27
C LYS A 35 -14.00 -3.29 2.92
N PHE A 36 -14.18 -1.97 3.04
CA PHE A 36 -15.46 -1.29 2.81
C PHE A 36 -15.63 -0.76 1.38
N LEU A 37 -14.81 -1.20 0.41
CA LEU A 37 -15.10 -0.92 -1.00
C LEU A 37 -16.30 -1.76 -1.44
N PRO A 38 -17.26 -1.19 -2.21
CA PRO A 38 -18.43 -1.93 -2.68
C PRO A 38 -18.08 -3.24 -3.42
N GLU A 39 -17.05 -3.20 -4.28
CA GLU A 39 -16.60 -4.41 -4.99
C GLU A 39 -16.02 -5.48 -4.05
N THR A 40 -15.36 -5.04 -2.98
CA THR A 40 -14.72 -5.93 -2.00
C THR A 40 -15.77 -6.54 -1.09
N GLU A 41 -16.75 -5.76 -0.62
CA GLU A 41 -17.87 -6.28 0.17
C GLU A 41 -18.72 -7.25 -0.63
N ALA A 42 -19.02 -6.92 -1.89
CA ALA A 42 -19.79 -7.79 -2.77
C ALA A 42 -19.05 -9.12 -3.02
N TRP A 43 -17.74 -9.07 -3.26
CA TRP A 43 -16.92 -10.27 -3.40
C TRP A 43 -16.82 -11.06 -2.10
N ALA A 44 -16.54 -10.40 -0.97
CA ALA A 44 -16.42 -11.03 0.34
C ALA A 44 -17.72 -11.71 0.76
N SER A 45 -18.87 -11.10 0.50
CA SER A 45 -20.19 -11.70 0.75
C SER A 45 -20.37 -13.02 -0.02
N ARG A 46 -19.89 -13.10 -1.29
CA ARG A 46 -19.93 -14.34 -2.07
C ARG A 46 -19.01 -15.41 -1.49
N VAL A 47 -17.80 -15.03 -1.08
CA VAL A 47 -16.82 -15.94 -0.45
C VAL A 47 -17.34 -16.47 0.88
N HIS A 48 -17.96 -15.64 1.71
CA HIS A 48 -18.52 -16.09 2.99
C HIS A 48 -19.64 -17.13 2.80
N LYS A 49 -20.42 -17.04 1.71
CA LYS A 49 -21.44 -18.05 1.39
C LYS A 49 -20.86 -19.42 1.04
N THR A 50 -19.58 -19.49 0.65
CA THR A 50 -18.90 -20.77 0.40
C THR A 50 -18.23 -21.34 1.66
N GLY A 51 -18.37 -20.68 2.82
CA GLY A 51 -17.70 -21.05 4.07
C GLY A 51 -16.23 -20.60 4.15
N ALA A 52 -15.71 -19.92 3.13
CA ALA A 52 -14.33 -19.46 3.10
C ALA A 52 -14.14 -18.16 3.91
N VAL A 53 -12.93 -18.00 4.45
CA VAL A 53 -12.54 -16.83 5.25
C VAL A 53 -11.79 -15.83 4.38
N VAL A 54 -12.26 -14.58 4.41
CA VAL A 54 -11.60 -13.44 3.75
C VAL A 54 -10.52 -12.87 4.66
N GLN A 55 -9.34 -12.65 4.09
CA GLN A 55 -8.18 -12.07 4.75
C GLN A 55 -7.74 -10.80 4.04
N TYR A 56 -7.29 -9.82 4.82
CA TYR A 56 -6.73 -8.57 4.32
C TYR A 56 -5.30 -8.43 4.85
N ALA A 57 -4.33 -8.38 3.95
CA ALA A 57 -2.92 -8.29 4.31
C ALA A 57 -2.34 -6.95 3.84
N LEU A 58 -1.86 -6.13 4.77
CA LEU A 58 -1.12 -4.90 4.48
C LEU A 58 0.38 -5.23 4.40
N LEU A 59 1.00 -4.94 3.27
CA LEU A 59 2.42 -5.20 3.03
C LEU A 59 3.23 -3.94 3.31
N LEU A 60 3.96 -3.91 4.43
CA LEU A 60 4.72 -2.73 4.88
C LEU A 60 6.02 -2.54 4.09
N ASP A 61 6.69 -3.64 3.74
CA ASP A 61 8.02 -3.64 3.12
C ASP A 61 8.00 -3.54 1.58
N GLN A 62 6.80 -3.48 0.98
CA GLN A 62 6.63 -3.44 -0.47
C GLN A 62 5.87 -2.19 -0.96
N PRO A 63 6.22 -0.97 -0.52
CA PRO A 63 5.53 0.24 -0.96
C PRO A 63 5.76 0.47 -2.46
N LYS A 64 4.67 0.82 -3.16
CA LYS A 64 4.72 1.29 -4.55
C LYS A 64 4.82 2.81 -4.56
N ARG A 65 5.74 3.35 -5.36
CA ARG A 65 5.77 4.77 -5.70
C ARG A 65 4.98 5.03 -6.96
N ASP A 66 4.07 5.99 -6.90
CA ASP A 66 3.37 6.52 -8.06
C ASP A 66 3.30 8.05 -7.97
N LYS A 67 3.73 8.75 -9.03
CA LYS A 67 3.72 10.22 -9.11
C LYS A 67 4.32 10.93 -7.87
N GLY A 68 5.44 10.41 -7.35
CA GLY A 68 6.13 10.97 -6.18
C GLY A 68 5.46 10.68 -4.83
N ARG A 69 4.40 9.86 -4.79
CA ARG A 69 3.70 9.44 -3.57
C ARG A 69 3.93 7.96 -3.31
N CYS A 70 4.07 7.60 -2.03
CA CYS A 70 4.15 6.22 -1.59
C CYS A 70 2.75 5.65 -1.39
N TYR A 71 2.57 4.38 -1.72
CA TYR A 71 1.35 3.64 -1.48
C TYR A 71 1.68 2.25 -0.95
N TRP A 72 0.97 1.80 0.06
CA TRP A 72 1.16 0.48 0.63
C TRP A 72 0.15 -0.51 0.04
N PRO A 73 0.62 -1.69 -0.41
CA PRO A 73 -0.27 -2.71 -0.92
C PRO A 73 -1.15 -3.29 0.19
N VAL A 74 -2.44 -3.38 -0.08
CA VAL A 74 -3.39 -4.16 0.69
C VAL A 74 -3.92 -5.26 -0.22
N GLU A 75 -3.64 -6.49 0.17
CA GLU A 75 -4.09 -7.67 -0.54
C GLU A 75 -5.35 -8.23 0.09
N VAL A 76 -6.30 -8.55 -0.77
CA VAL A 76 -7.53 -9.22 -0.40
C VAL A 76 -7.44 -10.66 -0.87
N ARG A 77 -7.54 -11.59 0.08
CA ARG A 77 -7.30 -13.02 -0.12
C ARG A 77 -8.45 -13.84 0.44
N ALA A 78 -8.63 -15.05 -0.10
CA ALA A 78 -9.46 -16.10 0.47
C ALA A 78 -8.75 -17.43 0.32
N GLU A 79 -8.69 -18.23 1.38
CA GLU A 79 -8.04 -19.55 1.36
C GLU A 79 -6.59 -19.50 0.83
N GLY A 80 -5.84 -18.45 1.19
CA GLY A 80 -4.48 -18.22 0.71
C GLY A 80 -4.36 -17.74 -0.74
N LYS A 81 -5.45 -17.68 -1.50
CA LYS A 81 -5.46 -17.18 -2.89
C LYS A 81 -5.70 -15.68 -2.93
N LEU A 82 -4.86 -14.97 -3.68
CA LEU A 82 -5.04 -13.55 -3.95
C LEU A 82 -6.22 -13.34 -4.90
N TRP A 83 -7.18 -12.52 -4.48
CA TRP A 83 -8.23 -12.02 -5.38
C TRP A 83 -7.80 -10.72 -6.02
N ARG A 84 -7.41 -9.73 -5.20
CA ARG A 84 -7.04 -8.40 -5.68
C ARG A 84 -6.05 -7.72 -4.74
N ARG A 85 -5.18 -6.89 -5.33
CA ARG A 85 -4.25 -6.01 -4.63
C ARG A 85 -4.65 -4.55 -4.89
N PHE A 86 -4.79 -3.79 -3.82
CA PHE A 86 -5.03 -2.35 -3.85
C PHE A 86 -3.80 -1.63 -3.30
N TYR A 87 -3.62 -0.36 -3.64
CA TYR A 87 -2.52 0.46 -3.11
C TYR A 87 -3.10 1.67 -2.40
N VAL A 88 -2.80 1.81 -1.11
CA VAL A 88 -3.39 2.84 -0.24
C VAL A 88 -2.34 3.89 0.13
N SER A 89 -2.67 5.17 -0.01
CA SER A 89 -1.79 6.28 0.40
C SER A 89 -1.61 6.31 1.92
N PRO A 90 -0.53 6.91 2.46
CA PRO A 90 -0.23 6.90 3.89
C PRO A 90 -1.24 7.66 4.76
N ASP A 91 -2.12 8.46 4.18
CA ASP A 91 -3.23 9.14 4.89
C ASP A 91 -4.58 8.40 4.76
N GLY A 92 -4.62 7.32 3.97
CA GLY A 92 -5.79 6.48 3.73
C GLY A 92 -6.86 7.18 2.89
N LYS A 93 -6.54 8.32 2.27
CA LYS A 93 -7.49 9.11 1.48
C LYS A 93 -7.50 8.67 0.01
N THR A 94 -6.38 8.21 -0.51
CA THR A 94 -6.23 7.82 -1.91
C THR A 94 -6.03 6.31 -2.02
N LEU A 95 -6.71 5.72 -2.98
CA LEU A 95 -6.65 4.30 -3.27
C LEU A 95 -6.44 4.12 -4.78
N LEU A 96 -5.41 3.37 -5.15
CA LEU A 96 -5.18 2.92 -6.52
C LEU A 96 -5.63 1.45 -6.63
N LYS A 97 -6.38 1.15 -7.69
CA LYS A 97 -7.04 -0.15 -7.93
C LYS A 97 -6.31 -1.04 -8.91
#